data_AF-A0A164HV85-F1
#
_entry.id   AF-A0A164HV85-F1
#
_cell.length_a   1.000
_cell.length_b   1.000
_cell.length_c   1.000
_cell.angle_alpha   90.00
_cell.angle_beta   90.00
_cell.angle_gamma   90.00
#
_symmetry.space_group_name_H-M   'P 1'
#
loop_
_entity.id
_entity.type
_entity.pdbx_description
1 polymer ?
#
loop_
_entity_poly.entity_id
_entity_poly.type
_entity_poly.pdbx_seq_one_letter_code
_entity_poly.pdbx_strand_id
1 'polypeptide(L)'
;MTAVLPALDVDQINEGRQWIYDHTDHVAYDWKDSDVAGYVAAHYDGGIEAFATSVRGEMARVYGKDWRKRCDHFAEFYARGYRTDYKDLLLVKGTHAQDQYGYDDVVGIANYRVLREQWGDAPGLSDGPYSNCDYIALDLDSEAPEDMTETLDALESYPVLDDQVWSEVEQEQIQEHWDNYGRWDLHKAVREAIGAYELTDAAEAIIDRLVWEGLLEYGYGGGYPIMIDSSACDFGEGVIPGWIAARLGSVVTLSHWGRTEIFDLRKRNIIAE
;
A
#
# COMPACT_ATOMS: atom_id res chain seq x y z
N MET A 1 -23.70 -33.49 32.39
CA MET A 1 -22.75 -32.42 32.77
C MET A 1 -22.96 -31.31 31.77
N THR A 2 -23.63 -30.23 32.18
CA THR A 2 -23.80 -29.04 31.34
C THR A 2 -22.41 -28.41 31.21
N ALA A 3 -21.83 -28.45 30.02
CA ALA A 3 -20.60 -27.72 29.75
C ALA A 3 -20.86 -26.25 30.07
N VAL A 4 -20.05 -25.67 30.95
CA VAL A 4 -20.07 -24.23 31.19
C VAL A 4 -19.58 -23.62 29.88
N LEU A 5 -20.47 -22.91 29.17
CA LEU A 5 -20.09 -22.20 27.95
C LEU A 5 -18.92 -21.24 28.28
N PRO A 6 -17.86 -21.19 27.47
CA PRO A 6 -16.84 -20.15 27.55
C PRO A 6 -17.50 -18.78 27.69
N ALA A 7 -17.07 -17.99 28.68
CA ALA A 7 -17.66 -16.69 28.92
C ALA A 7 -17.11 -15.70 27.91
N LEU A 8 -17.91 -15.35 26.90
CA LEU A 8 -17.71 -14.13 26.12
C LEU A 8 -17.70 -12.93 27.08
N ASP A 9 -16.86 -11.94 26.81
CA ASP A 9 -16.90 -10.70 27.57
C ASP A 9 -18.12 -9.83 27.18
N VAL A 10 -18.31 -8.72 27.88
CA VAL A 10 -19.47 -7.84 27.68
C VAL A 10 -19.54 -7.23 26.27
N ASP A 11 -18.41 -6.93 25.66
CA ASP A 11 -18.34 -6.31 24.34
C ASP A 11 -18.55 -7.36 23.24
N GLN A 12 -17.98 -8.54 23.40
CA GLN A 12 -18.26 -9.71 22.55
C GLN A 12 -19.73 -10.12 22.63
N ILE A 13 -20.36 -10.06 23.80
CA ILE A 13 -21.81 -10.29 23.95
C ILE A 13 -22.61 -9.23 23.19
N ASN A 14 -22.21 -7.96 23.27
CA ASN A 14 -22.90 -6.90 22.54
C ASN A 14 -22.76 -7.07 21.02
N GLU A 15 -21.57 -7.42 20.54
CA GLU A 15 -21.35 -7.73 19.12
C GLU A 15 -22.11 -8.98 18.70
N GLY A 16 -22.16 -10.03 19.54
CA GLY A 16 -22.98 -11.21 19.27
C GLY A 16 -24.46 -10.86 19.16
N ARG A 17 -24.97 -9.96 20.00
CA ARG A 17 -26.34 -9.45 19.94
C ARG A 17 -26.59 -8.68 18.63
N GLN A 18 -25.62 -7.89 18.17
CA GLN A 18 -25.67 -7.21 16.86
C GLN A 18 -25.61 -8.20 15.70
N TRP A 19 -24.74 -9.21 15.76
CA TRP A 19 -24.63 -10.25 14.74
C TRP A 19 -25.94 -11.02 14.58
N ILE A 20 -26.61 -11.39 15.68
CA ILE A 20 -27.94 -12.03 15.65
C ILE A 20 -28.96 -11.10 14.99
N TYR A 21 -28.94 -9.80 15.31
CA TYR A 21 -29.81 -8.81 14.66
C TYR A 21 -29.56 -8.74 13.15
N ASP A 22 -28.30 -8.77 12.74
CA ASP A 22 -27.91 -8.67 11.33
C ASP A 22 -28.25 -9.97 10.56
N HIS A 23 -28.27 -11.14 11.22
CA HIS A 23 -28.42 -12.45 10.58
C HIS A 23 -29.79 -13.09 10.74
N THR A 24 -30.71 -12.47 11.48
CA THR A 24 -32.03 -13.02 11.75
C THR A 24 -33.10 -11.94 11.68
N ASP A 25 -34.36 -12.34 11.50
CA ASP A 25 -35.51 -11.44 11.67
C ASP A 25 -35.91 -11.28 13.17
N HIS A 26 -35.06 -11.73 14.10
CA HIS A 26 -35.42 -11.97 15.50
C HIS A 26 -34.33 -11.56 16.49
N VAL A 27 -34.42 -10.32 16.98
CA VAL A 27 -33.87 -9.97 18.29
C VAL A 27 -35.00 -9.46 19.15
N ALA A 28 -35.35 -10.21 20.19
CA ALA A 28 -36.22 -9.67 21.23
C ALA A 28 -35.34 -8.79 22.14
N TYR A 29 -35.82 -7.57 22.42
CA TYR A 29 -35.09 -6.52 23.13
C TYR A 29 -34.69 -6.91 24.58
N ASP A 30 -35.16 -8.06 25.06
CA ASP A 30 -35.04 -8.57 26.42
C ASP A 30 -34.08 -9.75 26.59
N TRP A 31 -33.33 -10.12 25.54
CA TRP A 31 -32.36 -11.22 25.59
C TRP A 31 -31.27 -10.96 26.64
N LYS A 32 -31.14 -11.90 27.59
CA LYS A 32 -30.06 -11.89 28.57
C LYS A 32 -28.75 -12.30 27.91
N ASP A 33 -27.62 -11.94 28.52
CA ASP A 33 -26.30 -12.29 28.01
C ASP A 33 -26.12 -13.82 27.84
N SER A 34 -26.72 -14.61 28.73
CA SER A 34 -26.75 -16.07 28.61
C SER A 34 -27.54 -16.58 27.38
N ASP A 35 -28.58 -15.85 26.97
CA ASP A 35 -29.40 -16.20 25.82
C ASP A 35 -28.63 -15.90 24.53
N VAL A 36 -27.92 -14.77 24.49
CA VAL A 36 -27.01 -14.41 23.39
C VAL A 36 -25.89 -15.44 23.25
N ALA A 37 -25.18 -15.74 24.33
CA ALA A 37 -24.10 -16.73 24.33
C ALA A 37 -24.59 -18.12 23.89
N GLY A 38 -25.75 -18.56 24.38
CA GLY A 38 -26.35 -19.82 24.00
C GLY A 38 -26.76 -19.87 22.53
N TYR A 39 -27.25 -18.76 21.97
CA TYR A 39 -27.61 -18.69 20.57
C TYR A 39 -26.39 -18.70 19.66
N VAL A 40 -25.37 -17.89 19.96
CA VAL A 40 -24.09 -17.89 19.25
C VAL A 40 -23.48 -19.29 19.29
N ALA A 41 -23.43 -19.94 20.46
CA ALA A 41 -22.92 -21.31 20.58
C ALA A 41 -23.65 -22.33 19.70
N ALA A 42 -24.93 -22.12 19.40
CA ALA A 42 -25.76 -23.04 18.63
C ALA A 42 -25.80 -22.74 17.12
N HIS A 43 -25.52 -21.50 16.71
CA HIS A 43 -25.75 -21.04 15.32
C HIS A 43 -24.52 -20.45 14.64
N TYR A 44 -23.48 -20.10 15.40
CA TYR A 44 -22.20 -19.72 14.83
C TYR A 44 -21.43 -20.98 14.45
N ASP A 45 -20.83 -21.01 13.25
CA ASP A 45 -20.05 -22.18 12.83
C ASP A 45 -18.79 -22.32 13.70
N GLY A 46 -18.58 -23.51 14.27
CA GLY A 46 -17.57 -23.71 15.32
C GLY A 46 -17.97 -23.23 16.73
N GLY A 47 -19.17 -22.65 16.88
CA GLY A 47 -19.76 -22.29 18.16
C GLY A 47 -19.13 -21.05 18.83
N ILE A 48 -19.25 -20.98 20.15
CA ILE A 48 -18.90 -19.78 20.93
C ILE A 48 -17.40 -19.50 20.98
N GLU A 49 -16.57 -20.55 20.93
CA GLU A 49 -15.10 -20.39 20.87
C GLU A 49 -14.69 -19.79 19.53
N ALA A 50 -15.24 -20.30 18.42
CA ALA A 50 -15.00 -19.75 17.10
C ALA A 50 -15.49 -18.31 16.95
N PHE A 51 -16.63 -17.95 17.57
CA PHE A 51 -17.06 -16.55 17.63
C PHE A 51 -16.08 -15.69 18.44
N ALA A 52 -15.56 -16.20 19.56
CA ALA A 52 -14.64 -15.44 20.40
C ALA A 52 -13.33 -15.12 19.69
N THR A 53 -12.79 -16.08 18.92
CA THR A 53 -11.52 -15.96 18.19
C THR A 53 -11.68 -15.48 16.74
N SER A 54 -12.90 -15.20 16.29
CA SER A 54 -13.11 -14.64 14.96
C SER A 54 -12.67 -13.19 14.91
N VAL A 55 -12.44 -12.68 13.70
CA VAL A 55 -12.12 -11.27 13.45
C VAL A 55 -13.14 -10.37 14.15
N ARG A 56 -14.44 -10.68 14.05
CA ARG A 56 -15.51 -9.96 14.74
C ARG A 56 -15.37 -10.01 16.26
N GLY A 57 -15.16 -11.20 16.82
CA GLY A 57 -15.02 -11.39 18.26
C GLY A 57 -13.83 -10.65 18.83
N GLU A 58 -12.70 -10.69 18.14
CA GLU A 58 -11.46 -10.02 18.52
C GLU A 58 -11.57 -8.50 18.41
N MET A 59 -12.17 -7.97 17.34
CA MET A 59 -12.42 -6.53 17.19
C MET A 59 -13.31 -6.00 18.32
N ALA A 60 -14.37 -6.73 18.66
CA ALA A 60 -15.25 -6.36 19.77
C ALA A 60 -14.53 -6.43 21.12
N ARG A 61 -13.72 -7.47 21.36
CA ARG A 61 -12.94 -7.66 22.59
C ARG A 61 -11.94 -6.54 22.82
N VAL A 62 -11.22 -6.12 21.78
CA VAL A 62 -10.12 -5.14 21.90
C VAL A 62 -10.63 -3.68 21.82
N TYR A 63 -11.54 -3.39 20.89
CA TYR A 63 -11.97 -2.01 20.61
C TYR A 63 -13.36 -1.67 21.17
N GLY A 64 -14.07 -2.66 21.72
CA GLY A 64 -15.37 -2.54 22.36
C GLY A 64 -16.56 -2.56 21.39
N LYS A 65 -17.78 -2.52 21.92
CA LYS A 65 -19.04 -2.60 21.14
C LYS A 65 -19.23 -1.60 19.98
N ASP A 66 -18.48 -0.50 19.97
CA ASP A 66 -18.56 0.56 18.96
C ASP A 66 -17.34 0.55 18.01
N TRP A 67 -16.59 -0.56 17.95
CA TRP A 67 -15.37 -0.70 17.15
C TRP A 67 -15.55 -0.28 15.69
N ARG A 68 -16.70 -0.61 15.07
CA ARG A 68 -17.01 -0.24 13.67
C ARG A 68 -16.89 1.27 13.40
N LYS A 69 -17.15 2.11 14.41
CA LYS A 69 -17.02 3.58 14.32
C LYS A 69 -15.70 4.09 14.87
N ARG A 70 -15.16 3.42 15.89
CA ARG A 70 -13.93 3.86 16.57
C ARG A 70 -12.67 3.55 15.78
N CYS A 71 -12.74 2.55 14.91
CA CYS A 71 -11.62 2.08 14.09
C CYS A 71 -11.75 2.54 12.63
N ASP A 72 -12.67 3.45 12.31
CA ASP A 72 -13.01 3.83 10.93
C ASP A 72 -11.88 4.54 10.18
N HIS A 73 -10.84 4.98 10.88
CA HIS A 73 -9.66 5.62 10.33
C HIS A 73 -8.58 4.62 9.86
N PHE A 74 -8.56 3.39 10.38
CA PHE A 74 -7.59 2.35 9.95
C PHE A 74 -8.25 1.07 9.41
N ALA A 75 -9.53 0.86 9.68
CA ALA A 75 -10.30 -0.27 9.16
C ALA A 75 -11.68 0.19 8.65
N GLU A 76 -12.26 -0.57 7.72
CA GLU A 76 -13.60 -0.34 7.19
C GLU A 76 -14.46 -1.59 7.36
N PHE A 77 -15.66 -1.41 7.90
CA PHE A 77 -16.67 -2.46 7.87
C PHE A 77 -17.38 -2.44 6.52
N TYR A 78 -17.26 -3.54 5.77
CA TYR A 78 -17.99 -3.73 4.53
C TYR A 78 -19.07 -4.79 4.74
N ALA A 79 -20.33 -4.35 4.76
CA ALA A 79 -21.47 -5.23 4.95
C ALA A 79 -21.61 -6.23 3.79
N ARG A 80 -22.07 -7.43 4.11
CA ARG A 80 -22.30 -8.49 3.13
C ARG A 80 -23.12 -8.06 1.91
N GLY A 81 -22.69 -8.52 0.76
CA GLY A 81 -23.40 -8.33 -0.50
C GLY A 81 -22.82 -9.20 -1.61
N TYR A 82 -23.32 -9.02 -2.84
CA TYR A 82 -22.89 -9.84 -3.97
C TYR A 82 -21.39 -9.75 -4.28
N ARG A 83 -20.73 -8.64 -3.91
CA ARG A 83 -19.28 -8.43 -4.11
C ARG A 83 -18.40 -9.12 -3.08
N THR A 84 -18.97 -9.51 -1.94
CA THR A 84 -18.24 -10.16 -0.84
C THR A 84 -18.59 -11.63 -0.70
N ASP A 85 -19.22 -12.22 -1.72
CA ASP A 85 -19.83 -13.55 -1.63
C ASP A 85 -20.78 -13.67 -0.42
N TYR A 86 -21.50 -12.58 -0.11
CA TYR A 86 -22.42 -12.47 1.02
C TYR A 86 -21.77 -12.65 2.41
N LYS A 87 -20.47 -12.35 2.54
CA LYS A 87 -19.74 -12.28 3.81
C LYS A 87 -19.61 -10.84 4.31
N ASP A 88 -19.64 -10.63 5.62
CA ASP A 88 -19.23 -9.35 6.19
C ASP A 88 -17.70 -9.29 6.26
N LEU A 89 -17.11 -8.19 5.82
CA LEU A 89 -15.66 -8.06 5.76
C LEU A 89 -15.15 -6.89 6.61
N LEU A 90 -13.95 -7.07 7.17
CA LEU A 90 -13.09 -6.01 7.67
C LEU A 90 -12.06 -5.68 6.58
N LEU A 91 -12.09 -4.46 6.05
CA LEU A 91 -11.08 -3.99 5.11
C LEU A 91 -10.01 -3.20 5.85
N VAL A 92 -8.73 -3.48 5.58
CA VAL A 92 -7.61 -2.74 6.18
C VAL A 92 -7.31 -1.51 5.33
N LYS A 93 -7.64 -0.30 5.81
CA LYS A 93 -7.52 0.93 5.02
C LYS A 93 -6.09 1.26 4.62
N GLY A 94 -5.12 0.89 5.45
CA GLY A 94 -3.69 1.06 5.16
C GLY A 94 -3.19 0.26 3.96
N THR A 95 -4.01 -0.61 3.36
CA THR A 95 -3.66 -1.39 2.16
C THR A 95 -4.31 -0.87 0.88
N HIS A 96 -4.98 0.28 0.95
CA HIS A 96 -5.67 0.88 -0.19
C HIS A 96 -4.66 1.38 -1.24
N ALA A 97 -4.33 0.52 -2.20
CA ALA A 97 -3.25 0.78 -3.15
C ALA A 97 -3.67 1.60 -4.37
N GLN A 98 -4.85 1.35 -4.94
CA GLN A 98 -5.28 2.00 -6.19
C GLN A 98 -6.53 2.81 -5.93
N ASP A 99 -6.58 4.08 -6.38
CA ASP A 99 -7.74 5.01 -6.43
C ASP A 99 -7.49 6.40 -5.81
N GLN A 100 -6.25 6.82 -5.55
CA GLN A 100 -5.99 8.25 -5.38
C GLN A 100 -5.88 8.92 -6.76
N TYR A 101 -7.01 9.14 -7.41
CA TYR A 101 -7.13 9.73 -8.76
C TYR A 101 -6.56 8.87 -9.90
N GLY A 102 -6.54 7.54 -9.72
CA GLY A 102 -5.99 6.58 -10.70
C GLY A 102 -4.49 6.38 -10.60
N TYR A 103 -3.87 6.84 -9.50
CA TYR A 103 -2.47 6.58 -9.18
C TYR A 103 -2.37 5.54 -8.06
N ASP A 104 -1.29 4.78 -8.14
CA ASP A 104 -0.94 3.71 -7.21
C ASP A 104 -0.20 4.31 -6.00
N ASP A 105 -0.76 4.17 -4.81
CA ASP A 105 -0.12 4.57 -3.56
C ASP A 105 0.91 3.52 -3.11
N VAL A 106 2.17 3.94 -3.03
CA VAL A 106 3.28 3.05 -2.66
C VAL A 106 3.15 2.47 -1.25
N VAL A 107 2.54 3.22 -0.32
CA VAL A 107 2.33 2.76 1.05
C VAL A 107 1.26 1.68 1.07
N GLY A 108 0.13 1.91 0.40
CA GLY A 108 -0.94 0.93 0.22
C GLY A 108 -0.44 -0.37 -0.40
N ILE A 109 0.33 -0.30 -1.49
CA ILE A 109 0.92 -1.48 -2.15
C ILE A 109 1.88 -2.22 -1.22
N ALA A 110 2.77 -1.50 -0.53
CA ALA A 110 3.75 -2.13 0.37
C ALA A 110 3.05 -2.86 1.52
N ASN A 111 2.10 -2.19 2.18
CA ASN A 111 1.32 -2.80 3.25
C ASN A 111 0.50 -3.99 2.75
N TYR A 112 -0.08 -3.90 1.55
CA TYR A 112 -0.78 -5.03 0.93
C TYR A 112 0.16 -6.23 0.75
N ARG A 113 1.36 -6.05 0.20
CA ARG A 113 2.36 -7.13 0.03
C ARG A 113 2.73 -7.79 1.35
N VAL A 114 3.03 -6.97 2.37
CA VAL A 114 3.41 -7.44 3.72
C VAL A 114 2.28 -8.28 4.33
N LEU A 115 1.06 -7.74 4.39
CA LEU A 115 -0.06 -8.45 5.01
C LEU A 115 -0.50 -9.67 4.21
N ARG A 116 -0.40 -9.64 2.87
CA ARG A 116 -0.71 -10.79 2.04
C ARG A 116 0.23 -11.97 2.32
N GLU A 117 1.50 -11.69 2.61
CA GLU A 117 2.47 -12.69 3.01
C GLU A 117 2.24 -13.14 4.46
N GLN A 118 2.13 -12.19 5.41
CA GLN A 118 1.99 -12.49 6.84
C GLN A 118 0.71 -13.25 7.18
N TRP A 119 -0.41 -12.88 6.56
CA TRP A 119 -1.72 -13.48 6.81
C TRP A 119 -2.13 -14.50 5.75
N GLY A 120 -1.21 -14.91 4.86
CA GLY A 120 -1.52 -15.75 3.69
C GLY A 120 -2.23 -17.06 4.01
N ASP A 121 -2.04 -17.61 5.21
CA ASP A 121 -2.68 -18.84 5.69
C ASP A 121 -3.98 -18.60 6.49
N ALA A 122 -4.36 -17.33 6.72
CA ALA A 122 -5.58 -17.01 7.45
C ALA A 122 -6.83 -17.39 6.61
N PRO A 123 -7.76 -18.18 7.17
CA PRO A 123 -8.86 -18.77 6.41
C PRO A 123 -9.84 -17.75 5.82
N GLY A 124 -9.94 -16.58 6.43
CA GLY A 124 -10.81 -15.48 6.01
C GLY A 124 -10.13 -14.44 5.12
N LEU A 125 -8.85 -14.62 4.77
CA LEU A 125 -8.13 -13.63 3.97
C LEU A 125 -8.61 -13.62 2.52
N SER A 126 -8.88 -12.43 2.01
CA SER A 126 -9.26 -12.21 0.63
C SER A 126 -8.78 -10.85 0.13
N ASP A 127 -8.87 -10.66 -1.17
CA ASP A 127 -8.74 -9.34 -1.78
C ASP A 127 -10.08 -8.62 -1.61
N GLY A 128 -10.03 -7.31 -1.35
CA GLY A 128 -11.22 -6.52 -1.07
C GLY A 128 -12.25 -6.51 -2.21
N PRO A 129 -13.50 -6.12 -1.93
CA PRO A 129 -14.60 -6.20 -2.89
C PRO A 129 -14.58 -5.13 -3.99
N TYR A 130 -13.58 -4.26 -3.99
CA TYR A 130 -13.45 -3.15 -4.93
C TYR A 130 -12.70 -3.60 -6.19
N SER A 131 -13.29 -3.38 -7.36
CA SER A 131 -12.64 -3.70 -8.63
C SER A 131 -11.53 -2.70 -8.92
N ASN A 132 -10.38 -3.19 -9.40
CA ASN A 132 -9.17 -2.39 -9.71
C ASN A 132 -8.65 -1.65 -8.48
N CYS A 133 -8.64 -2.33 -7.35
CA CYS A 133 -8.12 -1.79 -6.11
C CYS A 133 -7.62 -2.92 -5.24
N ASP A 134 -6.34 -2.89 -4.89
CA ASP A 134 -5.83 -3.82 -3.89
C ASP A 134 -6.27 -3.34 -2.51
N TYR A 135 -6.88 -4.26 -1.78
CA TYR A 135 -7.31 -4.12 -0.39
C TYR A 135 -7.14 -5.48 0.26
N ILE A 136 -6.59 -5.51 1.47
CA ILE A 136 -6.69 -6.68 2.33
C ILE A 136 -8.05 -6.67 3.02
N ALA A 137 -8.78 -7.78 2.87
CA ALA A 137 -10.06 -8.01 3.51
C ALA A 137 -10.03 -9.30 4.32
N LEU A 138 -10.56 -9.22 5.54
CA LEU A 138 -10.77 -10.37 6.42
C LEU A 138 -12.26 -10.65 6.58
N ASP A 139 -12.67 -11.88 6.33
CA ASP A 139 -14.01 -12.37 6.68
C ASP A 139 -14.22 -12.26 8.19
N LEU A 140 -15.22 -11.46 8.60
CA LEU A 140 -15.49 -11.18 10.00
C LEU A 140 -15.79 -12.44 10.81
N ASP A 141 -16.34 -13.45 10.16
CA ASP A 141 -16.79 -14.64 10.85
C ASP A 141 -15.74 -15.78 10.80
N SER A 142 -14.59 -15.55 10.15
CA SER A 142 -13.42 -16.46 10.16
C SER A 142 -12.47 -16.17 11.32
N GLU A 143 -11.61 -17.15 11.64
CA GLU A 143 -10.55 -17.01 12.65
C GLU A 143 -9.64 -15.81 12.35
N ALA A 144 -9.41 -14.98 13.36
CA ALA A 144 -8.55 -13.81 13.24
C ALA A 144 -7.07 -14.22 13.13
N PRO A 145 -6.25 -13.53 12.30
CA PRO A 145 -4.81 -13.62 12.41
C PRO A 145 -4.35 -13.30 13.85
N GLU A 146 -3.36 -14.04 14.37
CA GLU A 146 -2.94 -13.93 15.78
C GLU A 146 -2.47 -12.51 16.16
N ASP A 147 -1.84 -11.80 15.23
CA ASP A 147 -1.29 -10.46 15.40
C ASP A 147 -2.21 -9.34 14.89
N MET A 148 -3.43 -9.67 14.45
CA MET A 148 -4.32 -8.74 13.75
C MET A 148 -4.47 -7.38 14.47
N THR A 149 -4.78 -7.39 15.76
CA THR A 149 -5.01 -6.14 16.50
C THR A 149 -3.73 -5.35 16.76
N GLU A 150 -2.59 -6.04 16.96
CA GLU A 150 -1.28 -5.37 17.09
C GLU A 150 -0.91 -4.67 15.79
N THR A 151 -1.12 -5.34 14.66
CA THR A 151 -0.88 -4.80 13.32
C THR A 151 -1.80 -3.62 13.00
N LEU A 152 -3.08 -3.68 13.37
CA LEU A 152 -4.01 -2.56 13.18
C LEU A 152 -3.63 -1.34 14.05
N ASP A 153 -3.25 -1.56 15.31
CA ASP A 153 -2.78 -0.50 16.21
C ASP A 153 -1.46 0.14 15.73
N ALA A 154 -0.57 -0.69 15.15
CA ALA A 154 0.66 -0.22 14.53
C ALA A 154 0.37 0.69 13.33
N LEU A 155 -0.53 0.27 12.44
CA LEU A 155 -0.98 1.07 11.28
C LEU A 155 -1.65 2.39 11.67
N GLU A 156 -2.41 2.40 12.77
CA GLU A 156 -2.98 3.64 13.32
C GLU A 156 -1.88 4.64 13.72
N SER A 157 -0.79 4.13 14.30
CA SER A 157 0.31 4.95 14.83
C SER A 157 1.29 5.38 13.75
N TYR A 158 1.58 4.50 12.80
CA TYR A 158 2.49 4.70 11.68
C TYR A 158 1.97 3.92 10.46
N PRO A 159 1.64 4.59 9.35
CA PRO A 159 0.91 3.98 8.25
C PRO A 159 1.77 3.04 7.37
N VAL A 160 2.99 2.68 7.79
CA VAL A 160 3.91 1.82 7.04
C VAL A 160 4.28 0.63 7.93
N LEU A 161 4.03 -0.59 7.44
CA LEU A 161 4.36 -1.82 8.16
C LEU A 161 5.84 -2.20 8.05
N ASP A 162 6.43 -1.97 6.88
CA ASP A 162 7.81 -2.31 6.58
C ASP A 162 8.44 -1.25 5.67
N ASP A 163 9.39 -0.49 6.22
CA ASP A 163 10.09 0.58 5.49
C ASP A 163 10.95 0.04 4.34
N GLN A 164 11.44 -1.20 4.43
CA GLN A 164 12.21 -1.81 3.35
C GLN A 164 11.31 -2.15 2.18
N VAL A 165 10.16 -2.80 2.43
CA VAL A 165 9.20 -3.12 1.37
C VAL A 165 8.64 -1.84 0.75
N TRP A 166 8.37 -0.82 1.57
CA TRP A 166 7.95 0.49 1.06
C TRP A 166 9.00 1.11 0.15
N SER A 167 10.28 1.10 0.56
CA SER A 167 11.37 1.60 -0.26
C SER A 167 11.52 0.82 -1.58
N GLU A 168 11.34 -0.49 -1.56
CA GLU A 168 11.38 -1.33 -2.77
C GLU A 168 10.25 -0.97 -3.74
N VAL A 169 9.02 -0.83 -3.23
CA VAL A 169 7.85 -0.42 -4.04
C VAL A 169 8.01 0.99 -4.62
N GLU A 170 8.54 1.93 -3.84
CA GLU A 170 8.87 3.28 -4.33
C GLU A 170 9.88 3.22 -5.49
N GLN A 171 10.91 2.40 -5.39
CA GLN A 171 11.88 2.22 -6.48
C GLN A 171 11.25 1.58 -7.73
N GLU A 172 10.37 0.60 -7.56
CA GLU A 172 9.63 0.00 -8.67
C GLU A 172 8.77 1.05 -9.40
N GLN A 173 8.05 1.91 -8.67
CA GLN A 173 7.23 2.97 -9.28
C GLN A 173 8.07 4.05 -9.95
N ILE A 174 9.20 4.47 -9.35
CA ILE A 174 10.12 5.42 -9.97
C ILE A 174 10.64 4.86 -11.30
N GLN A 175 10.98 3.56 -11.34
CA GLN A 175 11.42 2.89 -12.56
C GLN A 175 10.29 2.82 -13.60
N GLU A 176 9.06 2.51 -13.18
CA GLU A 176 7.90 2.52 -14.06
C GLU A 176 7.66 3.92 -14.67
N HIS A 177 7.68 4.97 -13.85
CA HIS A 177 7.52 6.35 -14.32
C HIS A 177 8.62 6.77 -15.29
N TRP A 178 9.85 6.32 -15.05
CA TRP A 178 10.98 6.53 -15.95
C TRP A 178 10.73 5.90 -17.32
N ASP A 179 10.28 4.64 -17.34
CA ASP A 179 10.01 3.89 -18.57
C ASP A 179 8.77 4.41 -19.31
N ASN A 180 7.77 4.91 -18.57
CA ASN A 180 6.51 5.40 -19.12
C ASN A 180 6.63 6.81 -19.74
N TYR A 181 7.25 7.75 -19.03
CA TYR A 181 7.37 9.14 -19.51
C TYR A 181 8.72 9.79 -19.22
N GLY A 182 9.31 9.54 -18.05
CA GLY A 182 10.45 10.31 -17.53
C GLY A 182 11.65 10.31 -18.49
N ARG A 183 11.97 9.15 -19.06
CA ARG A 183 13.08 9.02 -20.01
C ARG A 183 12.89 9.89 -21.25
N TRP A 184 11.70 9.82 -21.85
CA TRP A 184 11.41 10.58 -23.07
C TRP A 184 11.37 12.09 -22.81
N ASP A 185 10.74 12.51 -21.70
CA ASP A 185 10.63 13.92 -21.32
C ASP A 185 11.99 14.53 -21.04
N LEU A 186 12.85 13.83 -20.30
CA LEU A 186 14.20 14.30 -20.02
C LEU A 186 15.05 14.38 -21.30
N HIS A 187 15.02 13.35 -22.15
CA HIS A 187 15.72 13.36 -23.43
C HIS A 187 15.25 14.52 -24.31
N LYS A 188 13.95 14.78 -24.35
CA LYS A 188 13.37 15.94 -25.03
C LYS A 188 13.87 17.26 -24.45
N ALA A 189 13.88 17.42 -23.13
CA ALA A 189 14.38 18.62 -22.47
C ALA A 189 15.86 18.88 -22.82
N VAL A 190 16.68 17.82 -22.89
CA VAL A 190 18.08 17.91 -23.31
C VAL A 190 18.18 18.34 -24.78
N ARG A 191 17.40 17.75 -25.70
CA ARG A 191 17.35 18.16 -27.12
C ARG A 191 17.05 19.64 -27.28
N GLU A 192 16.03 20.12 -26.58
CA GLU A 192 15.62 21.52 -26.61
C GLU A 192 16.72 22.43 -26.06
N ALA A 193 17.36 22.06 -24.95
CA ALA A 193 18.43 22.83 -24.33
C ALA A 193 19.67 22.98 -25.22
N ILE A 194 19.99 21.98 -26.04
CA ILE A 194 21.15 22.01 -26.95
C ILE A 194 20.79 22.42 -28.40
N GLY A 195 19.50 22.62 -28.69
CA GLY A 195 19.00 22.95 -30.02
C GLY A 195 19.19 21.83 -31.05
N ALA A 196 19.08 20.57 -30.63
CA ALA A 196 19.18 19.39 -31.50
C ALA A 196 17.80 18.86 -31.88
N TYR A 197 17.69 18.30 -33.09
CA TYR A 197 16.50 17.58 -33.53
C TYR A 197 16.47 16.15 -32.96
N GLU A 198 17.60 15.46 -33.00
CA GLU A 198 17.77 14.10 -32.50
C GLU A 198 19.07 13.95 -31.68
N LEU A 199 19.02 13.02 -30.73
CA LEU A 199 20.15 12.60 -29.92
C LEU A 199 20.74 11.32 -30.51
N THR A 200 22.03 11.08 -30.28
CA THR A 200 22.63 9.76 -30.52
C THR A 200 22.32 8.81 -29.35
N ASP A 201 22.40 7.49 -29.60
CA ASP A 201 22.34 6.47 -28.54
C ASP A 201 23.35 6.70 -27.42
N ALA A 202 24.53 7.24 -27.77
CA ALA A 202 25.57 7.58 -26.80
C ALA A 202 25.15 8.76 -25.90
N ALA A 203 24.41 9.73 -26.43
CA ALA A 203 23.87 10.82 -25.65
C ALA A 203 22.80 10.33 -24.68
N GLU A 204 21.87 9.49 -25.15
CA GLU A 204 20.82 8.89 -24.33
C GLU A 204 21.42 8.08 -23.18
N ALA A 205 22.43 7.24 -23.47
CA ALA A 205 23.13 6.49 -22.44
C ALA A 205 23.85 7.39 -21.42
N ILE A 206 24.41 8.54 -21.84
CA ILE A 206 24.99 9.51 -20.92
C ILE A 206 23.91 10.12 -20.02
N ILE A 207 22.77 10.53 -20.59
CA ILE A 207 21.65 11.12 -19.84
C ILE A 207 21.14 10.12 -18.81
N ASP A 208 20.85 8.89 -19.22
CA ASP A 208 20.35 7.83 -18.33
C ASP A 208 21.32 7.59 -17.16
N ARG A 209 22.64 7.59 -17.42
CA ARG A 209 23.65 7.47 -16.36
C ARG A 209 23.67 8.67 -15.42
N LEU A 210 23.53 9.90 -15.93
CA LEU A 210 23.49 11.10 -15.08
C LEU A 210 22.30 11.08 -14.12
N VAL A 211 21.18 10.50 -14.55
CA VAL A 211 19.98 10.29 -13.72
C VAL A 211 20.24 9.25 -12.63
N TRP A 212 20.59 8.03 -13.02
CA TRP A 212 20.59 6.89 -12.08
C TRP A 212 21.84 6.76 -11.22
N GLU A 213 22.95 7.41 -11.57
CA GLU A 213 24.22 7.28 -10.83
C GLU A 213 24.45 8.37 -9.77
N GLY A 214 23.51 9.29 -9.53
CA GLY A 214 23.70 10.29 -8.47
C GLY A 214 24.66 11.43 -8.85
N LEU A 215 25.09 11.52 -10.10
CA LEU A 215 26.31 12.27 -10.46
C LEU A 215 26.16 13.78 -10.41
N LEU A 216 24.92 14.27 -10.49
CA LEU A 216 24.57 15.69 -10.44
C LEU A 216 23.59 15.91 -9.31
N GLU A 217 23.83 16.92 -8.48
CA GLU A 217 22.90 17.25 -7.40
C GLU A 217 21.61 17.86 -7.99
N TYR A 218 20.51 17.12 -7.88
CA TYR A 218 19.14 17.57 -8.08
C TYR A 218 18.23 16.86 -7.06
N GLY A 219 16.99 17.34 -6.91
CA GLY A 219 16.07 16.88 -5.87
C GLY A 219 16.51 17.22 -4.44
N TYR A 220 16.02 16.44 -3.47
CA TYR A 220 16.23 16.65 -2.02
C TYR A 220 17.36 15.80 -1.39
N GLY A 221 18.15 15.05 -2.17
CA GLY A 221 18.92 13.95 -1.57
C GLY A 221 20.24 13.50 -2.22
N GLY A 222 20.80 14.25 -3.18
CA GLY A 222 22.13 13.92 -3.73
C GLY A 222 22.14 13.29 -5.11
N GLY A 223 21.16 13.63 -5.96
CA GLY A 223 21.27 13.42 -7.41
C GLY A 223 20.63 12.16 -7.99
N TYR A 224 19.72 11.53 -7.25
CA TYR A 224 18.98 10.35 -7.67
C TYR A 224 17.52 10.70 -7.91
N PRO A 225 16.78 9.98 -8.79
CA PRO A 225 15.36 10.18 -8.97
C PRO A 225 14.60 10.12 -7.66
N ILE A 226 13.65 11.03 -7.48
CA ILE A 226 12.79 11.05 -6.31
C ILE A 226 11.33 11.10 -6.75
N MET A 227 10.48 10.39 -6.02
CA MET A 227 9.05 10.54 -6.16
C MET A 227 8.61 11.84 -5.46
N ILE A 228 7.86 12.67 -6.18
CA ILE A 228 7.27 13.90 -5.65
C ILE A 228 5.93 13.55 -5.00
N ASP A 229 5.12 12.78 -5.72
CA ASP A 229 3.87 12.17 -5.29
C ASP A 229 3.59 10.94 -6.19
N SER A 230 2.47 10.23 -5.95
CA SER A 230 2.11 9.01 -6.70
C SER A 230 1.95 9.22 -8.21
N SER A 231 1.86 10.47 -8.69
CA SER A 231 1.71 10.82 -10.10
C SER A 231 2.96 11.34 -10.78
N ALA A 232 4.02 11.67 -10.02
CA ALA A 232 5.15 12.42 -10.54
C ALA A 232 6.48 12.07 -9.85
N CYS A 233 7.53 11.97 -10.66
CA CYS A 233 8.92 11.88 -10.22
C CYS A 233 9.75 13.05 -10.74
N ASP A 234 10.78 13.43 -10.00
CA ASP A 234 11.85 14.33 -10.47
C ASP A 234 13.01 13.48 -11.00
N PHE A 235 13.24 13.53 -12.32
CA PHE A 235 14.36 12.86 -12.97
C PHE A 235 15.50 13.83 -13.31
N GLY A 236 15.50 15.03 -12.74
CA GLY A 236 16.56 16.03 -12.92
C GLY A 236 16.38 16.92 -14.13
N GLU A 237 15.15 17.05 -14.65
CA GLU A 237 14.79 17.91 -15.78
C GLU A 237 15.20 19.37 -15.56
N GLY A 238 15.25 19.83 -14.31
CA GLY A 238 15.70 21.18 -13.95
C GLY A 238 17.22 21.40 -14.03
N VAL A 239 18.03 20.33 -14.04
CA VAL A 239 19.50 20.41 -13.87
C VAL A 239 20.25 19.79 -15.04
N ILE A 240 19.91 18.56 -15.43
CA ILE A 240 20.65 17.77 -16.42
C ILE A 240 20.71 18.48 -17.79
N PRO A 241 19.61 19.02 -18.36
CA PRO A 241 19.66 19.71 -19.65
C PRO A 241 20.62 20.90 -19.66
N GLY A 242 20.57 21.74 -18.62
CA GLY A 242 21.46 22.88 -18.46
C GLY A 242 22.91 22.47 -18.27
N TRP A 243 23.16 21.39 -17.51
CA TRP A 243 24.49 20.87 -17.28
C TRP A 243 25.15 20.38 -18.57
N ILE A 244 24.41 19.64 -19.41
CA ILE A 244 24.86 19.17 -20.72
C ILE A 244 25.09 20.35 -21.67
N ALA A 245 24.12 21.26 -21.78
CA ALA A 245 24.21 22.40 -22.69
C ALA A 245 25.42 23.28 -22.41
N ALA A 246 25.73 23.53 -21.14
CA ALA A 246 26.90 24.33 -20.72
C ALA A 246 28.26 23.69 -21.09
N ARG A 247 28.29 22.38 -21.40
CA ARG A 247 29.52 21.60 -21.64
C ARG A 247 29.56 20.95 -23.02
N LEU A 248 28.58 21.24 -23.87
CA LEU A 248 28.52 20.73 -25.24
C LEU A 248 29.79 21.10 -26.01
N GLY A 249 30.37 20.12 -26.70
CA GLY A 249 31.63 20.27 -27.44
C GLY A 249 32.89 19.88 -26.66
N SER A 250 32.76 19.47 -25.39
CA SER A 250 33.89 19.12 -24.53
C SER A 250 33.89 17.65 -24.09
N VAL A 251 35.01 17.20 -23.51
CA VAL A 251 35.07 15.96 -22.72
C VAL A 251 35.13 16.37 -21.26
N VAL A 252 34.21 15.85 -20.45
CA VAL A 252 34.04 16.24 -19.06
C VAL A 252 34.45 15.08 -18.17
N THR A 253 35.23 15.38 -17.14
CA THR A 253 35.55 14.44 -16.08
C THR A 253 34.78 14.82 -14.83
N LEU A 254 34.05 13.88 -14.27
CA LEU A 254 33.20 14.07 -13.09
C LEU A 254 33.70 13.12 -12.00
N SER A 255 34.02 13.66 -10.83
CA SER A 255 34.43 12.86 -9.67
C SER A 255 33.34 12.90 -8.61
N HIS A 256 32.84 11.73 -8.23
CA HIS A 256 31.74 11.57 -7.28
C HIS A 256 31.96 10.31 -6.43
N TRP A 257 31.89 10.43 -5.09
CA TRP A 257 32.16 9.35 -4.12
C TRP A 257 33.39 8.47 -4.41
N GLY A 258 34.50 9.08 -4.85
CA GLY A 258 35.74 8.36 -5.15
C GLY A 258 35.73 7.60 -6.49
N ARG A 259 34.65 7.69 -7.28
CA ARG A 259 34.60 7.27 -8.69
C ARG A 259 34.90 8.47 -9.59
N THR A 260 35.52 8.19 -10.74
CA THR A 260 35.79 9.20 -11.77
C THR A 260 35.21 8.73 -13.07
N GLU A 261 34.23 9.49 -13.57
CA GLU A 261 33.52 9.23 -14.81
C GLU A 261 33.98 10.22 -15.88
N ILE A 262 34.01 9.75 -17.13
CA ILE A 262 34.40 10.56 -18.29
C ILE A 262 33.25 10.56 -19.29
N PHE A 263 32.72 11.75 -19.58
CA PHE A 263 31.64 11.97 -20.52
C PHE A 263 32.14 12.69 -21.77
N ASP A 264 31.99 12.08 -22.93
CA ASP A 264 32.28 12.72 -24.21
C ASP A 264 31.06 13.50 -24.71
N LEU A 265 31.02 14.80 -24.44
CA LEU A 265 29.94 15.70 -24.84
C LEU A 265 30.24 16.42 -26.16
N ARG A 266 31.20 15.94 -26.97
CA ARG A 266 31.47 16.52 -28.29
C ARG A 266 30.25 16.33 -29.19
N LYS A 267 29.94 17.32 -30.03
CA LYS A 267 28.71 17.35 -30.86
C LYS A 267 28.44 16.03 -31.61
N ARG A 268 29.46 15.45 -32.26
CA ARG A 268 29.36 14.16 -32.98
C ARG A 268 28.92 12.97 -32.12
N ASN A 269 29.12 13.05 -30.80
CA ASN A 269 28.76 12.01 -29.84
C ASN A 269 27.41 12.28 -29.19
N ILE A 270 26.84 13.49 -29.37
CA ILE A 270 25.60 13.91 -28.69
C ILE A 270 24.45 14.13 -29.67
N ILE A 271 24.71 14.74 -30.81
CA ILE A 271 23.70 15.15 -31.80
C ILE A 271 23.77 14.17 -32.97
N ALA A 272 22.64 13.55 -33.30
CA ALA A 272 22.49 12.78 -34.52
C ALA A 272 22.36 13.74 -35.71
N GLU A 273 23.11 13.49 -36.78
CA GLU A 273 23.08 14.28 -38.03
C GLU A 273 21.95 13.85 -38.97
#